data_AF-A0A7S3H9U7-F1
#
_entry.id   AF-A0A7S3H9U7-F1
#
_cell.length_a   1.000
_cell.length_b   1.000
_cell.length_c   1.000
_cell.angle_alpha   90.00
_cell.angle_beta   90.00
_cell.angle_gamma   90.00
#
_symmetry.space_group_name_H-M   'P 1'
#
loop_
_entity.id
_entity.type
_entity.pdbx_description
1 polymer ?
#
loop_
_entity_poly.entity_id
_entity_poly.type
_entity_poly.pdbx_seq_one_letter_code
_entity_poly.pdbx_strand_id
1 'polypeptide(L)'
;DASIEGGSKLGIAVIQNEAGIMLFKLSDGLVENYNQNAEPELRVYPGDLILDVSGATDLEGVTKKLDECLEEWSLVVQGMPTQEVVLLKKEGVEMGMTLGMQVSGTLCVRTVKERGMAADYNNANPGGPIKVGMRI
;
A
#
# COMPACT_ATOMS: atom_id res chain seq x y z
N ASP A 1 8.56 -2.21 -14.15
CA ASP A 1 7.27 -2.83 -13.75
C ASP A 1 6.18 -2.38 -14.69
N ALA A 2 5.46 -3.33 -15.29
CA ALA A 2 4.27 -3.03 -16.07
C ALA A 2 3.08 -2.91 -15.10
N SER A 3 2.43 -1.75 -15.10
CA SER A 3 1.17 -1.55 -14.36
C SER A 3 0.00 -1.90 -15.28
N ILE A 4 -0.97 -2.64 -14.74
CA ILE A 4 -2.22 -2.98 -15.43
C ILE A 4 -3.31 -2.14 -14.79
N GLU A 5 -3.95 -1.26 -15.58
CA GLU A 5 -5.11 -0.52 -15.12
C GLU A 5 -6.32 -1.45 -15.19
N GLY A 6 -6.89 -1.76 -14.03
CA GLY A 6 -8.09 -2.59 -13.96
C GLY A 6 -9.33 -1.80 -14.36
N GLY A 7 -10.26 -2.50 -15.02
CA GLY A 7 -11.45 -1.91 -15.62
C GLY A 7 -12.21 -0.93 -14.73
N SER A 8 -12.73 0.10 -15.41
CA SER A 8 -13.31 1.35 -14.90
C SER A 8 -14.28 1.29 -13.71
N LYS A 9 -14.81 0.11 -13.34
CA LYS A 9 -15.85 -0.02 -12.31
C LYS A 9 -15.27 -0.20 -10.89
N LEU A 10 -14.24 -1.01 -10.70
CA LEU A 10 -13.61 -1.15 -9.38
C LEU A 10 -12.80 0.09 -9.00
N GLY A 11 -12.23 0.77 -9.99
CA GLY A 11 -11.37 1.94 -9.77
C GLY A 11 -9.99 1.58 -9.23
N ILE A 12 -9.44 0.42 -9.62
CA ILE A 12 -8.13 -0.04 -9.14
C ILE A 12 -7.16 -0.34 -10.29
N ALA A 13 -5.88 -0.06 -10.08
CA ALA A 13 -4.79 -0.57 -10.90
C ALA A 13 -3.89 -1.48 -10.07
N VAL A 14 -3.26 -2.46 -10.70
CA VAL A 14 -2.43 -3.47 -10.02
C VAL A 14 -1.05 -3.59 -10.66
N ILE A 15 -0.06 -4.01 -9.87
CA ILE A 15 1.27 -4.44 -10.37
C ILE A 15 1.62 -5.78 -9.74
N GLN A 16 2.37 -6.61 -10.46
CA GLN A 16 3.00 -7.78 -9.88
C GLN A 16 4.46 -7.52 -9.52
N ASN A 17 4.89 -7.95 -8.34
CA ASN A 17 6.29 -8.00 -7.92
C ASN A 17 6.59 -9.34 -7.21
N GLU A 18 7.77 -9.44 -6.59
CA GLU A 18 8.19 -10.65 -5.85
C GLU A 18 7.28 -11.03 -4.67
N ALA A 19 6.52 -10.07 -4.11
CA ALA A 19 5.58 -10.32 -3.02
C ALA A 19 4.20 -10.79 -3.51
N GLY A 20 3.88 -10.58 -4.79
CA GLY A 20 2.60 -10.95 -5.41
C GLY A 20 1.96 -9.80 -6.17
N ILE A 21 0.64 -9.78 -6.25
CA ILE A 21 -0.14 -8.75 -6.94
C ILE A 21 -0.47 -7.65 -5.93
N MET A 22 -0.01 -6.43 -6.15
CA MET A 22 -0.25 -5.31 -5.26
C MET A 22 -1.19 -4.31 -5.89
N LEU A 23 -2.04 -3.70 -5.06
CA LEU A 23 -2.80 -2.52 -5.43
C LEU A 23 -1.83 -1.38 -5.71
N PHE A 24 -1.84 -0.88 -6.93
CA PHE A 24 -0.96 0.18 -7.36
C PHE A 24 -1.57 1.55 -7.19
N LYS A 25 -2.84 1.70 -7.53
CA LYS A 25 -3.50 2.99 -7.60
C LYS A 25 -4.99 2.79 -7.34
N LEU A 26 -5.55 3.74 -6.61
CA LEU A 26 -7.00 3.94 -6.51
C LEU A 26 -7.42 5.10 -7.40
N SER A 27 -8.56 4.92 -8.05
CA SER A 27 -9.28 5.93 -8.81
C SER A 27 -10.75 5.86 -8.40
N ASP A 28 -11.57 6.77 -8.91
CA ASP A 28 -13.02 6.72 -8.65
C ASP A 28 -13.59 5.36 -9.07
N GLY A 29 -14.37 4.73 -8.19
CA GLY A 29 -14.91 3.40 -8.40
C GLY A 29 -15.50 2.77 -7.14
N LEU A 30 -15.86 1.49 -7.23
CA LEU A 30 -16.46 0.75 -6.12
C LEU A 30 -15.56 0.68 -4.88
N VAL A 31 -14.24 0.57 -5.06
CA VAL A 31 -13.31 0.48 -3.92
C VAL A 31 -13.20 1.81 -3.17
N GLU A 32 -13.15 2.94 -3.88
CA GLU A 32 -13.15 4.26 -3.24
C GLU A 32 -14.49 4.51 -2.51
N ASN A 33 -15.62 4.15 -3.12
CA ASN A 33 -16.94 4.24 -2.48
C ASN A 33 -17.05 3.37 -1.22
N TYR A 34 -16.44 2.18 -1.23
CA TYR A 34 -16.32 1.34 -0.04
C TYR A 34 -15.50 2.05 1.06
N ASN A 35 -14.33 2.57 0.71
CA ASN A 35 -13.42 3.24 1.65
C ASN A 35 -14.06 4.43 2.38
N GLN A 36 -14.97 5.17 1.73
CA GLN A 36 -15.67 6.31 2.33
C GLN A 36 -16.51 5.93 3.55
N ASN A 37 -16.99 4.69 3.61
CA ASN A 37 -17.87 4.20 4.68
C ASN A 37 -17.20 3.14 5.56
N ALA A 38 -16.01 2.66 5.18
CA ALA A 38 -15.26 1.67 5.93
C ALA A 38 -14.49 2.28 7.10
N GLU A 39 -14.41 1.52 8.19
CA GLU A 39 -13.51 1.80 9.32
C GLU A 39 -12.06 1.93 8.83
N PRO A 40 -11.23 2.81 9.41
CA PRO A 40 -9.87 3.08 8.93
C PRO A 40 -8.99 1.85 8.71
N GLU A 41 -9.14 0.83 9.56
CA GLU A 41 -8.42 -0.46 9.51
C GLU A 41 -8.90 -1.43 8.43
N LEU A 42 -10.09 -1.20 7.86
CA LEU A 42 -10.68 -2.05 6.81
C LEU A 42 -10.53 -1.43 5.42
N ARG A 43 -10.03 -0.20 5.33
CA ARG A 43 -9.84 0.49 4.05
C ARG A 43 -8.74 -0.15 3.22
N VAL A 44 -8.97 -0.13 1.92
CA VAL A 44 -8.03 -0.62 0.91
C VAL A 44 -7.17 0.55 0.43
N TYR A 45 -5.86 0.37 0.35
CA TYR A 45 -4.92 1.42 -0.05
C TYR A 45 -3.86 0.92 -1.01
N PRO A 46 -3.26 1.81 -1.82
CA PRO A 46 -2.11 1.45 -2.62
C PRO A 46 -0.99 0.85 -1.75
N GLY A 47 -0.40 -0.22 -2.25
CA GLY A 47 0.57 -1.06 -1.53
C GLY A 47 -0.04 -2.26 -0.82
N ASP A 48 -1.36 -2.37 -0.69
CA ASP A 48 -1.99 -3.59 -0.16
C ASP A 48 -1.82 -4.75 -1.14
N LEU A 49 -1.62 -5.94 -0.60
CA LEU A 49 -1.46 -7.16 -1.40
C LEU A 49 -2.84 -7.70 -1.76
N ILE A 50 -3.11 -7.85 -3.04
CA ILE A 50 -4.34 -8.46 -3.57
C ILE A 50 -4.16 -9.98 -3.52
N LEU A 51 -5.03 -10.62 -2.76
CA LEU A 51 -5.06 -12.07 -2.60
C LEU A 51 -6.07 -12.74 -3.53
N ASP A 52 -7.20 -12.08 -3.78
CA ASP A 52 -8.27 -12.57 -4.64
C ASP A 52 -9.07 -11.41 -5.26
N VAL A 53 -9.39 -11.54 -6.55
CA VAL A 53 -10.38 -10.70 -7.24
C VAL A 53 -11.42 -11.61 -7.87
N SER A 54 -12.59 -11.71 -7.23
CA SER A 54 -13.73 -12.48 -7.74
C SER A 54 -13.37 -13.91 -8.15
N GLY A 55 -12.57 -14.58 -7.30
CA GLY A 55 -12.11 -15.96 -7.48
C GLY A 55 -10.80 -16.11 -8.25
N ALA A 56 -10.18 -15.01 -8.70
CA ALA A 56 -8.87 -15.04 -9.37
C ALA A 56 -7.74 -14.62 -8.43
N THR A 57 -6.66 -15.40 -8.38
CA THR A 57 -5.53 -15.21 -7.46
C THR A 57 -4.18 -15.03 -8.17
N ASP A 58 -4.12 -15.26 -9.48
CA ASP A 58 -2.94 -15.00 -10.32
C ASP A 58 -3.12 -13.75 -11.20
N LEU A 59 -2.03 -13.21 -11.74
CA LEU A 59 -2.04 -11.92 -12.44
C LEU A 59 -2.92 -11.96 -13.70
N GLU A 60 -2.90 -13.07 -14.44
CA GLU A 60 -3.67 -13.21 -15.67
C GLU A 60 -5.18 -13.24 -15.36
N GLY A 61 -5.57 -14.06 -14.39
CA GLY A 61 -6.94 -14.15 -13.91
C GLY A 61 -7.44 -12.84 -13.32
N VAL A 62 -6.63 -12.17 -12.50
CA VAL A 62 -6.96 -10.85 -11.93
C VAL A 62 -7.15 -9.84 -13.05
N THR A 63 -6.22 -9.75 -14.01
CA THR A 63 -6.34 -8.82 -15.14
C THR A 63 -7.61 -9.06 -15.93
N LYS A 64 -7.89 -10.32 -16.29
CA LYS A 64 -9.11 -10.70 -16.98
C LYS A 64 -10.35 -10.31 -16.19
N LYS A 65 -10.38 -10.57 -14.88
CA LYS A 65 -11.50 -10.21 -14.02
C LYS A 65 -11.70 -8.71 -13.99
N LEU A 66 -10.63 -7.93 -13.89
CA LEU A 66 -10.70 -6.48 -13.90
C LEU A 66 -11.32 -5.92 -15.19
N ASP A 67 -11.11 -6.58 -16.33
CA ASP A 67 -11.72 -6.20 -17.61
C ASP A 67 -13.17 -6.69 -17.78
N GLU A 68 -13.63 -7.64 -16.96
CA GLU A 68 -15.00 -8.16 -16.99
C GLU A 68 -16.00 -7.18 -16.35
N CYS A 69 -17.16 -6.99 -16.98
CA CYS A 69 -18.28 -6.25 -16.39
C CYS A 69 -19.12 -7.16 -15.49
N LEU A 70 -18.59 -7.47 -14.30
CA LEU A 70 -19.32 -8.26 -13.32
C LEU A 70 -20.44 -7.44 -12.63
N GLU A 71 -21.56 -8.13 -12.36
CA GLU A 71 -22.66 -7.58 -11.56
C GLU A 71 -22.26 -7.44 -10.09
N GLU A 72 -21.55 -8.45 -9.57
CA GLU A 72 -21.03 -8.50 -8.21
C GLU A 72 -19.51 -8.69 -8.21
N TRP A 73 -18.84 -8.07 -7.24
CA TRP A 73 -17.39 -8.14 -7.08
C TRP A 73 -17.02 -8.58 -5.67
N SER A 74 -16.03 -9.47 -5.57
CA SER A 74 -15.29 -9.68 -4.32
C SER A 74 -13.83 -9.26 -4.52
N LEU A 75 -13.28 -8.61 -3.51
CA LEU A 75 -11.88 -8.23 -3.43
C LEU A 75 -11.37 -8.64 -2.06
N VAL A 76 -10.35 -9.49 -2.02
CA VAL A 76 -9.67 -9.86 -0.79
C VAL A 76 -8.28 -9.25 -0.84
N VAL A 77 -8.01 -8.35 0.11
CA VAL A 77 -6.69 -7.75 0.28
C VAL A 77 -6.10 -8.12 1.63
N GLN A 78 -4.78 -8.24 1.65
CA GLN A 78 -4.00 -8.19 2.86
C GLN A 78 -3.48 -6.76 3.02
N GLY A 79 -4.10 -6.02 3.93
CA GLY A 79 -3.65 -4.70 4.31
C GLY A 79 -2.23 -4.76 4.89
N MET A 80 -1.37 -3.84 4.47
CA MET A 80 -0.09 -3.64 5.14
C MET A 80 -0.34 -2.93 6.48
N PRO A 81 0.11 -3.48 7.62
CA PRO A 81 -0.19 -2.92 8.94
C PRO A 81 0.25 -1.46 9.00
N THR A 82 -0.70 -0.57 9.30
CA THR A 82 -0.42 0.84 9.54
C THR A 82 0.25 0.96 10.89
N GLN A 83 1.48 1.48 10.90
CA GLN A 83 2.19 1.75 12.14
C GLN A 83 2.26 3.25 12.38
N GLU A 84 1.70 3.71 13.49
CA GLU A 84 1.86 5.09 13.93
C GLU A 84 3.25 5.28 14.55
N VAL A 85 4.04 6.18 13.98
CA VAL A 85 5.39 6.47 14.46
C VAL A 85 5.53 7.97 14.67
N VAL A 86 5.63 8.37 15.95
CA VAL A 86 5.82 9.78 16.33
C VAL A 86 7.30 10.04 16.57
N LEU A 87 7.91 10.85 15.72
CA LEU A 87 9.30 11.27 15.84
C LEU A 87 9.39 12.73 16.31
N LEU A 88 9.82 12.93 17.55
CA LEU A 88 9.99 14.28 18.12
C LEU A 88 11.32 14.89 17.68
N LYS A 89 11.27 15.78 16.67
CA LYS A 89 12.48 16.39 16.10
C LYS A 89 13.23 17.22 17.15
N LYS A 90 14.47 16.82 17.43
CA LYS A 90 15.41 17.57 18.27
C LYS A 90 16.29 18.46 17.38
N GLU A 91 16.61 19.65 17.85
CA GLU A 91 17.48 20.58 17.13
C GLU A 91 18.85 19.95 16.87
N GLY A 92 19.38 20.14 15.66
CA GLY A 92 20.67 19.58 15.25
C GLY A 92 20.68 18.06 14.96
N VAL A 93 19.56 17.35 15.11
CA VAL A 93 19.47 15.91 14.84
C VAL A 93 18.81 15.64 13.49
N GLU A 94 19.44 14.81 12.65
CA GLU A 94 18.85 14.36 11.39
C GLU A 94 17.74 13.33 11.63
N MET A 95 16.70 13.36 10.78
CA MET A 95 15.64 12.35 10.79
C MET A 95 16.17 10.92 10.59
N GLY A 96 17.30 10.74 9.91
CA GLY A 96 17.85 9.41 9.66
C GLY A 96 17.03 8.58 8.67
N MET A 97 16.14 9.20 7.90
CA MET A 97 15.37 8.53 6.84
C MET A 97 15.14 9.48 5.67
N THR A 98 14.80 8.93 4.52
CA THR A 98 14.27 9.71 3.39
C THR A 98 12.89 9.21 3.03
N LEU A 99 12.03 10.16 2.64
CA LEU A 99 10.71 9.86 2.10
C LEU A 99 10.74 10.04 0.60
N GLY A 100 9.94 9.26 -0.10
CA GLY A 100 9.76 9.42 -1.53
C GLY A 100 8.39 8.97 -1.94
N MET A 101 7.86 9.65 -2.95
CA MET A 101 6.58 9.28 -3.54
C MET A 101 6.74 7.95 -4.28
N GLN A 102 5.87 6.98 -4.00
CA GLN A 102 5.69 5.84 -4.89
C GLN A 102 4.94 6.28 -6.14
N VAL A 103 4.99 5.47 -7.20
CA VAL A 103 4.26 5.79 -8.44
C VAL A 103 2.74 5.80 -8.19
N SER A 104 2.28 5.13 -7.12
CA SER A 104 0.92 5.21 -6.58
C SER A 104 0.50 6.58 -6.05
N GLY A 105 1.44 7.51 -5.84
CA GLY A 105 1.19 8.76 -5.12
C GLY A 105 1.20 8.63 -3.60
N THR A 106 1.57 7.47 -3.05
CA THR A 106 1.75 7.28 -1.61
C THR A 106 3.14 7.69 -1.17
N LEU A 107 3.25 8.46 -0.09
CA LEU A 107 4.54 8.77 0.52
C LEU A 107 5.03 7.55 1.29
N CYS A 108 6.24 7.09 1.00
CA CYS A 108 6.83 5.95 1.70
C CYS A 108 8.25 6.24 2.17
N VAL A 109 8.69 5.49 3.17
CA VAL A 109 10.08 5.44 3.59
C VAL A 109 10.91 4.80 2.48
N ARG A 110 11.86 5.56 1.91
CA ARG A 110 12.77 5.11 0.85
C ARG A 110 14.07 4.56 1.41
N THR A 111 14.60 5.22 2.43
CA THR A 111 15.81 4.77 3.12
C THR A 111 15.66 5.01 4.61
N VAL A 112 16.26 4.11 5.40
CA VAL A 112 16.52 4.30 6.83
C VAL A 112 18.03 4.21 7.00
N LYS A 113 18.65 5.28 7.48
CA LYS A 113 20.08 5.34 7.75
C LYS A 113 20.38 4.60 9.06
N GLU A 114 21.63 4.18 9.25
CA GLU A 114 22.10 3.57 10.51
C GLU A 114 22.14 4.56 11.69
N ARG A 115 22.00 5.86 11.44
CA ARG A 115 22.03 6.93 12.44
C ARG A 115 20.91 7.94 12.21
N GLY A 116 20.58 8.66 13.28
CA GLY A 116 19.52 9.66 13.30
C GLY A 116 18.25 9.14 13.94
N MET A 117 17.21 9.96 13.95
CA MET A 117 16.01 9.70 14.76
C MET A 117 15.27 8.42 14.41
N ALA A 118 15.23 8.05 13.12
CA ALA A 118 14.63 6.79 12.67
C ALA A 118 15.37 5.57 13.22
N ALA A 119 16.71 5.61 13.23
CA ALA A 119 17.54 4.55 13.80
C ALA A 119 17.36 4.47 15.32
N ASP A 120 17.33 5.62 16.00
CA ASP A 120 17.10 5.70 17.45
C ASP A 120 15.73 5.12 17.82
N TYR A 121 14.68 5.46 17.05
CA TYR A 121 13.35 4.89 17.23
C TYR A 121 13.36 3.37 17.02
N ASN A 122 13.98 2.88 15.93
CA ASN A 122 14.04 1.45 15.62
C ASN A 122 14.76 0.66 16.71
N ASN A 123 15.87 1.20 17.24
CA ASN A 123 16.61 0.59 18.34
C ASN A 123 15.77 0.51 19.63
N ALA A 124 14.94 1.54 19.89
CA ALA A 124 14.04 1.55 21.04
C ALA A 124 12.78 0.70 20.85
N ASN A 125 12.38 0.42 19.60
CA ASN A 125 11.13 -0.26 19.25
C ASN A 125 11.35 -1.46 18.31
N PRO A 126 12.07 -2.51 18.74
CA PRO A 126 12.42 -3.65 17.89
C PRO A 126 11.21 -4.45 17.38
N GLY A 127 10.06 -4.37 18.06
CA GLY A 127 8.81 -5.03 17.66
C GLY A 127 8.05 -4.33 16.53
N GLY A 128 8.43 -3.09 16.21
CA GLY A 128 7.83 -2.30 15.14
C GLY A 128 8.81 -1.25 14.63
N PRO A 129 9.87 -1.66 13.93
CA PRO A 129 10.82 -0.70 13.40
C PRO A 129 10.26 -0.07 12.12
N ILE A 130 10.60 1.20 11.90
CA ILE A 130 10.45 1.89 10.63
C ILE A 130 11.29 1.15 9.58
N LYS A 131 10.66 0.66 8.52
CA LYS A 131 11.27 -0.10 7.43
C LYS A 131 11.08 0.62 6.10
N VAL A 132 11.99 0.35 5.17
CA VAL A 132 11.82 0.75 3.78
C VAL A 132 10.52 0.15 3.24
N GLY A 133 9.75 0.97 2.51
CA GLY A 133 8.43 0.60 1.98
C GLY A 133 7.27 0.89 2.93
N MET A 134 7.52 1.26 4.19
CA MET A 134 6.44 1.72 5.08
C MET A 134 5.80 3.00 4.55
N ARG A 135 4.48 3.01 4.54
CA ARG A 135 3.64 4.15 4.13
C ARG A 135 3.58 5.16 5.28
N ILE A 136 3.59 6.46 4.96
CA ILE A 136 3.42 7.58 5.90
C ILE A 136 2.16 8.35 5.56
#